data_AF-A0A947APK3-F1
#
_entry.id   AF-A0A947APK3-F1
#
_cell.length_a   1.000
_cell.length_b   1.000
_cell.length_c   1.000
_cell.angle_alpha   90.00
_cell.angle_beta   90.00
_cell.angle_gamma   90.00
#
_symmetry.space_group_name_H-M   'P 1'
#
loop_
_entity.id
_entity.type
_entity.pdbx_description
1 polymer ?
#
loop_
_entity_poly.entity_id
_entity_poly.type
_entity_poly.pdbx_seq_one_letter_code
_entity_poly.pdbx_strand_id
1 'polypeptide(L)'
;MKNVVIVGGKRTAIGAYGGTLKNTPVVDLGAETLKETLKSSGLRPEVGNECITFAPDKIRHEGQVELETRYYDYDDSLQPIEVDLVYMGNV
;
A
#
# COMPACT_ATOMS: atom_id res chain seq x y z
N MET A 1 -13.37 3.17 23.00
CA MET A 1 -12.79 2.33 21.93
C MET A 1 -13.63 2.50 20.68
N LYS A 2 -13.00 2.66 19.52
CA LYS A 2 -13.71 2.61 18.23
C LYS A 2 -13.86 1.15 17.80
N ASN A 3 -14.90 0.83 17.02
CA ASN A 3 -15.07 -0.49 16.42
C ASN A 3 -14.02 -0.70 15.33
N VAL A 4 -13.47 -1.91 15.25
CA VAL A 4 -12.59 -2.35 14.17
C VAL A 4 -13.42 -3.15 13.17
N VAL A 5 -13.30 -2.82 11.89
CA VAL A 5 -14.06 -3.46 10.80
C VAL A 5 -13.13 -3.83 9.66
N ILE A 6 -13.47 -4.89 8.92
CA ILE A 6 -12.81 -5.24 7.66
C ILE A 6 -13.67 -4.68 6.53
N VAL A 7 -13.09 -3.78 5.73
CA VAL A 7 -13.80 -3.09 4.65
C VAL A 7 -13.54 -3.70 3.27
N GLY A 8 -12.51 -4.53 3.14
CA GLY A 8 -12.14 -5.14 1.87
C GLY A 8 -10.95 -6.09 1.99
N GLY A 9 -10.71 -6.84 0.92
CA GLY A 9 -9.55 -7.71 0.78
C GLY A 9 -9.43 -8.23 -0.66
N LYS A 10 -8.20 -8.29 -1.16
CA LYS A 10 -7.85 -8.90 -2.44
C LYS A 10 -6.86 -10.04 -2.23
N ARG A 11 -6.68 -10.82 -3.29
CA ARG A 11 -5.63 -11.82 -3.40
C ARG A 11 -5.21 -11.97 -4.85
N THR A 12 -3.98 -12.38 -5.08
CA THR A 12 -3.53 -12.84 -6.38
C THR A 12 -4.15 -14.21 -6.74
N ALA A 13 -3.93 -14.65 -7.98
CA ALA A 13 -4.15 -16.04 -8.36
C ALA A 13 -3.18 -16.97 -7.60
N ILE A 14 -3.59 -18.22 -7.40
CA ILE A 14 -2.73 -19.24 -6.80
C ILE A 14 -1.83 -19.81 -7.90
N GLY A 15 -0.52 -19.58 -7.80
CA GLY A 15 0.46 -20.14 -8.72
C GLY A 15 0.81 -21.60 -8.38
N ALA A 16 0.90 -22.46 -9.39
CA ALA A 16 1.50 -23.78 -9.23
C ALA A 16 3.04 -23.67 -9.12
N TYR A 17 3.68 -24.62 -8.46
CA TYR A 17 5.14 -24.70 -8.40
C TYR A 17 5.74 -24.78 -9.81
N GLY A 18 6.69 -23.90 -10.12
CA GLY A 18 7.28 -23.77 -11.46
C GLY A 18 6.31 -23.26 -12.53
N GLY A 19 5.14 -22.75 -12.15
CA GLY A 19 4.08 -22.28 -13.03
C GLY A 19 4.21 -20.82 -13.44
N THR A 20 3.07 -20.18 -13.68
CA THR A 20 2.97 -18.83 -14.28
C THR A 20 3.58 -17.71 -13.42
N LEU A 21 3.49 -17.82 -12.09
CA LEU A 21 4.00 -16.81 -11.15
C LEU A 21 5.44 -17.07 -10.70
N LYS A 22 6.13 -18.08 -11.23
CA LYS A 22 7.48 -18.48 -10.75
C LYS A 22 8.53 -17.37 -10.84
N ASN A 23 8.37 -16.48 -11.82
CA ASN A 23 9.30 -15.38 -12.09
C ASN A 23 8.80 -14.05 -11.52
N THR A 24 7.67 -14.05 -10.81
CA THR A 24 7.12 -12.84 -10.18
C THR A 24 7.61 -12.80 -8.73
N PRO A 25 8.41 -11.79 -8.33
CA PRO A 25 8.81 -11.60 -6.94
C PRO A 25 7.61 -11.53 -5.99
N VAL A 26 7.76 -12.09 -4.78
CA VAL A 26 6.71 -12.08 -3.76
C VAL A 26 6.31 -10.66 -3.34
N VAL A 27 7.28 -9.73 -3.35
CA VAL A 27 7.04 -8.32 -3.03
C VAL A 27 6.11 -7.66 -4.06
N ASP A 28 6.22 -8.03 -5.33
CA ASP A 28 5.37 -7.50 -6.40
C ASP A 28 3.95 -8.05 -6.27
N LEU A 29 3.79 -9.34 -5.95
CA LEU A 29 2.48 -9.95 -5.68
C LEU A 29 1.78 -9.30 -4.48
N GLY A 30 2.54 -9.01 -3.42
CA GLY A 30 2.02 -8.35 -2.22
C GLY A 30 1.66 -6.89 -2.49
N ALA A 31 2.53 -6.14 -3.17
CA ALA A 31 2.28 -4.75 -3.54
C ALA A 31 1.03 -4.61 -4.41
N GLU A 32 0.85 -5.50 -5.41
CA GLU A 32 -0.33 -5.52 -6.27
C GLU A 32 -1.61 -5.78 -5.45
N THR A 33 -1.57 -6.75 -4.54
CA THR A 33 -2.72 -7.08 -3.68
C THR A 33 -3.11 -5.91 -2.77
N LEU A 34 -2.13 -5.22 -2.18
CA LEU A 34 -2.37 -4.06 -1.31
C LEU A 34 -2.96 -2.89 -2.12
N LYS A 35 -2.36 -2.57 -3.26
CA LYS A 35 -2.81 -1.51 -4.16
C LYS A 35 -4.25 -1.72 -4.61
N GLU A 36 -4.57 -2.92 -5.11
CA GLU A 36 -5.91 -3.25 -5.57
C GLU A 36 -6.95 -3.27 -4.44
N THR A 37 -6.54 -3.62 -3.22
CA THR A 37 -7.42 -3.53 -2.05
C THR A 37 -7.82 -2.08 -1.78
N LEU A 38 -6.88 -1.14 -1.82
CA LEU A 38 -7.16 0.29 -1.63
C LEU A 38 -8.01 0.86 -2.77
N LYS A 39 -7.58 0.68 -4.03
CA LYS A 39 -8.27 1.23 -5.21
C LYS A 39 -9.72 0.75 -5.31
N SER A 40 -9.96 -0.55 -5.14
CA SER A 40 -11.31 -1.12 -5.20
C SER A 40 -12.21 -0.72 -4.02
N SER A 41 -11.62 -0.25 -2.92
CA SER A 41 -12.34 0.32 -1.78
C SER A 41 -12.58 1.82 -1.93
N GLY A 42 -12.16 2.43 -3.03
CA GLY A 42 -12.29 3.88 -3.25
C GLY A 42 -11.27 4.71 -2.47
N LEU A 43 -10.14 4.13 -2.07
CA LEU A 43 -9.16 4.73 -1.18
C LEU A 43 -7.81 4.99 -1.89
N ARG A 44 -7.12 6.05 -1.48
CA ARG A 44 -5.71 6.31 -1.83
C ARG A 44 -4.87 6.58 -0.58
N PRO A 45 -3.61 6.11 -0.53
CA PRO A 45 -2.73 6.39 0.60
C PRO A 45 -2.25 7.85 0.57
N GLU A 46 -2.12 8.45 1.74
CA GLU A 46 -1.59 9.80 1.95
C GLU A 46 -0.74 9.84 3.23
N VAL A 47 0.27 10.70 3.24
CA VAL A 47 1.08 10.95 4.44
C VAL A 47 0.30 11.88 5.37
N GLY A 48 -0.03 11.41 6.56
CA GLY A 48 -0.77 12.20 7.54
C GLY A 48 0.04 13.33 8.17
N ASN A 49 -0.68 14.34 8.70
CA ASN A 49 -0.05 15.48 9.38
C ASN A 49 0.75 15.06 10.62
N GLU A 50 0.30 14.04 11.36
CA GLU A 50 1.05 13.52 12.51
C GLU A 50 2.37 12.90 12.04
N CYS A 51 2.34 12.09 10.98
CA CYS A 51 3.55 11.51 10.39
C CYS A 51 4.59 12.58 10.01
N ILE A 52 4.16 13.69 9.39
CA ILE A 52 5.04 14.82 9.05
C ILE A 52 5.56 15.53 10.30
N THR A 53 4.70 15.75 11.30
CA THR A 53 5.05 16.46 12.54
C THR A 53 6.16 15.74 13.29
N PHE A 54 6.12 14.41 13.33
CA PHE A 54 7.10 13.58 14.03
C PHE A 54 8.26 13.08 13.15
N ALA A 55 8.24 13.36 11.84
CA ALA A 55 9.33 13.01 10.94
C ALA A 55 10.64 13.73 11.34
N PRO A 56 11.82 13.10 11.14
CA PRO A 56 13.11 13.74 11.34
C PRO A 56 13.26 15.00 10.47
N ASP A 57 13.80 16.08 11.03
CA ASP A 57 13.89 17.40 10.37
C ASP A 57 14.56 17.34 8.98
N LYS A 58 15.52 16.43 8.79
CA LYS A 58 16.25 16.28 7.53
C LYS A 58 15.36 15.85 6.36
N ILE A 59 14.30 15.09 6.63
CA ILE A 59 13.44 14.48 5.59
C ILE A 59 11.99 14.96 5.63
N ARG A 60 11.61 15.78 6.62
CA ARG A 60 10.22 16.23 6.86
C ARG A 60 9.55 16.85 5.63
N HIS A 61 10.33 17.52 4.78
CA HIS A 61 9.81 18.28 3.64
C HIS A 61 10.27 17.72 2.29
N GLU A 62 10.82 16.50 2.24
CA GLU A 62 11.29 15.90 0.99
C GLU A 62 10.13 15.39 0.10
N GLY A 63 8.93 15.27 0.65
CA GLY A 63 7.77 14.76 -0.08
C GLY A 63 7.92 13.28 -0.43
N GLN A 64 7.33 12.87 -1.56
CA GLN A 64 7.43 11.49 -2.02
C GLN A 64 8.80 11.20 -2.63
N VAL A 65 9.38 10.05 -2.28
CA VAL A 65 10.63 9.60 -2.90
C VAL A 65 10.38 9.06 -4.31
N GLU A 66 11.44 8.84 -5.08
CA GLU A 66 11.34 8.31 -6.45
C GLU A 66 10.58 6.97 -6.50
N LEU A 67 10.83 6.09 -5.52
CA LEU A 67 10.16 4.79 -5.44
C LEU A 67 8.65 4.94 -5.27
N GLU A 68 8.21 5.86 -4.41
CA GLU A 68 6.78 6.11 -4.17
C GLU A 68 6.15 6.72 -5.41
N THR A 69 6.77 7.76 -5.97
CA THR A 69 6.30 8.43 -7.19
C THR A 69 6.15 7.45 -8.35
N ARG A 70 7.09 6.52 -8.52
CA ARG A 70 7.06 5.51 -9.58
C ARG A 70 5.83 4.61 -9.52
N TYR A 71 5.35 4.30 -8.32
CA TYR A 71 4.26 3.35 -8.11
C TYR A 71 2.94 4.00 -7.65
N TYR A 72 2.90 5.33 -7.47
CA TYR A 72 1.71 6.09 -7.10
C TYR A 72 0.83 6.36 -8.33
N ASP A 73 -0.01 5.38 -8.67
CA ASP A 73 -0.94 5.42 -9.79
C ASP A 73 -2.40 5.48 -9.32
N TYR A 74 -2.64 6.18 -8.21
CA TYR A 74 -3.96 6.42 -7.64
C TYR A 74 -4.62 7.63 -8.30
N ASP A 75 -5.95 7.56 -8.48
CA ASP A 75 -6.74 8.70 -8.95
C ASP A 75 -6.97 9.68 -7.79
N ASP A 76 -6.77 10.98 -8.03
CA ASP A 76 -6.90 12.03 -7.01
C ASP A 76 -8.33 12.15 -6.44
N SER A 77 -9.34 11.64 -7.16
CA SER A 77 -10.74 11.61 -6.70
C SER A 77 -11.01 10.55 -5.62
N LEU A 78 -10.08 9.61 -5.39
CA LEU A 78 -10.20 8.60 -4.34
C LEU A 78 -10.05 9.24 -2.96
N GLN A 79 -10.75 8.68 -1.96
CA GLN A 79 -10.71 9.20 -0.61
C GLN A 79 -9.33 8.95 0.03
N PRO A 80 -8.63 9.98 0.52
CA PRO A 80 -7.34 9.81 1.16
C PRO A 80 -7.48 9.08 2.50
N ILE A 81 -6.50 8.24 2.80
CA ILE A 81 -6.36 7.57 4.09
C ILE A 81 -4.88 7.48 4.48
N GLU A 82 -4.62 7.67 5.78
CA GLU A 82 -3.31 7.39 6.36
C GLU A 82 -3.20 5.89 6.69
N VAL A 83 -2.13 5.26 6.19
CA VAL A 83 -1.81 3.86 6.49
C VAL A 83 -0.79 3.84 7.62
N ASP A 84 -1.25 3.52 8.82
CA ASP A 84 -0.39 3.45 10.01
C ASP A 84 0.51 2.21 9.99
N LEU A 85 -0.03 1.07 9.57
CA LEU A 85 0.66 -0.21 9.70
C LEU A 85 0.36 -1.17 8.56
N VAL A 86 1.43 -1.76 8.02
CA VAL A 86 1.38 -2.84 7.05
C VAL A 86 2.04 -4.07 7.66
N TYR A 87 1.28 -5.17 7.76
CA TYR A 87 1.83 -6.47 8.15
C TYR A 87 2.06 -7.30 6.89
N MET A 88 3.33 -7.63 6.62
CA MET A 88 3.71 -8.50 5.52
C MET A 88 4.43 -9.73 6.08
N GLY A 89 3.81 -10.90 5.92
CA GLY A 89 4.45 -12.18 6.24
C GLY A 89 5.26 -12.69 5.05
N ASN A 90 6.38 -13.34 5.34
CA ASN A 90 7.07 -14.21 4.39
C ASN A 90 6.79 -15.65 4.81
N VAL A 91 6.32 -16.49 3.88
CA VAL A 91 5.96 -17.90 4.13
C VAL A 91 6.86 -18.81 3.33
#